data_AF-A0A2R3LWC4-F1
#
_entry.id   AF-A0A2R3LWC4-F1
#
_cell.length_a   1.000
_cell.length_b   1.000
_cell.length_c   1.000
_cell.angle_alpha   90.00
_cell.angle_beta   90.00
_cell.angle_gamma   90.00
#
_symmetry.space_group_name_H-M   'P 1'
#
loop_
_entity.id
_entity.type
_entity.pdbx_description
1 polymer ?
#
loop_
_entity_poly.entity_id
_entity_poly.type
_entity_poly.pdbx_seq_one_letter_code
_entity_poly.pdbx_strand_id
1 'polypeptide(L)'
;MSKNVSFDFRHINTFDDFYHQFAQQFSLPDWFGYNLDALWDMVSAGIELPVTITFSHMTSEQRIQFSDIIDVMNDAQDMWEEEFIFALDITKSSN
;
A
#
# COMPACT_ATOMS: atom_id res chain seq x y z
N MET A 1 -16.53 -11.23 1.64
CA MET A 1 -15.77 -11.07 0.37
C MET A 1 -14.56 -10.23 0.72
N SER A 2 -13.35 -10.64 0.33
CA SER A 2 -12.13 -9.86 0.59
C SER A 2 -12.03 -8.68 -0.39
N LYS A 3 -11.65 -7.50 0.12
CA LYS A 3 -11.42 -6.30 -0.71
C LYS A 3 -10.06 -6.43 -1.39
N ASN A 4 -10.02 -6.29 -2.72
CA ASN A 4 -8.77 -6.34 -3.49
C ASN A 4 -8.45 -4.93 -4.01
N VAL A 5 -7.31 -4.39 -3.62
CA VAL A 5 -6.85 -3.05 -4.00
C VAL A 5 -5.50 -3.18 -4.70
N SER A 6 -5.36 -2.53 -5.86
CA SER A 6 -4.11 -2.48 -6.60
C SER A 6 -3.63 -1.04 -6.75
N PHE A 7 -2.34 -0.83 -6.47
CA PHE A 7 -1.63 0.42 -6.69
C PHE A 7 -0.71 0.25 -7.90
N ASP A 8 -0.96 1.02 -8.95
CA ASP A 8 -0.17 1.02 -10.18
C ASP A 8 0.91 2.11 -10.11
N PHE A 9 2.16 1.70 -9.93
CA PHE A 9 3.28 2.63 -9.78
C PHE A 9 3.71 3.32 -11.09
N ARG A 10 3.04 3.07 -12.21
CA ARG A 10 3.12 3.95 -13.39
C ARG A 10 2.40 5.29 -13.16
N HIS A 11 1.49 5.34 -12.18
CA HIS A 11 0.72 6.51 -11.81
C HIS A 11 1.07 7.05 -10.41
N ILE A 12 2.10 6.51 -9.76
CA ILE A 12 2.56 6.90 -8.43
C ILE A 12 4.05 7.22 -8.52
N ASN A 13 4.39 8.50 -8.55
CA ASN A 13 5.78 8.96 -8.65
C ASN A 13 6.29 9.55 -7.32
N THR A 14 5.36 10.00 -6.47
CA THR A 14 5.64 10.66 -5.20
C THR A 14 4.90 10.00 -4.05
N PHE A 15 5.35 10.26 -2.82
CA PHE A 15 4.64 9.82 -1.62
C PHE A 15 3.24 10.41 -1.55
N ASP A 16 3.08 11.68 -1.94
CA ASP A 16 1.77 12.34 -2.03
C ASP A 16 0.84 11.58 -2.97
N ASP A 17 1.29 11.19 -4.17
CA ASP A 17 0.47 10.39 -5.10
C ASP A 17 -0.03 9.11 -4.44
N PHE A 18 0.86 8.42 -3.71
CA PHE A 18 0.53 7.19 -3.01
C PHE A 18 -0.52 7.43 -1.92
N TYR A 19 -0.27 8.37 -1.00
CA TYR A 19 -1.17 8.62 0.13
C TYR A 19 -2.55 9.10 -0.31
N HIS A 20 -2.62 9.95 -1.35
CA HIS A 20 -3.91 10.37 -1.90
C HIS A 20 -4.67 9.22 -2.54
N GLN A 21 -4.00 8.36 -3.32
CA GLN A 21 -4.64 7.17 -3.89
C GLN A 21 -5.09 6.20 -2.80
N PHE A 22 -4.27 6.00 -1.75
CA PHE A 22 -4.61 5.13 -0.63
C PHE A 22 -5.87 5.65 0.09
N ALA A 23 -5.89 6.94 0.41
CA ALA A 23 -7.05 7.57 1.03
C ALA A 23 -8.32 7.41 0.18
N GLN A 24 -8.23 7.60 -1.14
CA GLN A 24 -9.37 7.44 -2.04
C GLN A 24 -9.86 5.99 -2.11
N GLN A 25 -8.96 5.03 -2.30
CA GLN A 25 -9.30 3.60 -2.43
C GLN A 25 -9.94 3.03 -1.16
N PHE A 26 -9.52 3.53 0.01
CA PHE A 26 -10.08 3.12 1.31
C PHE A 26 -11.16 4.06 1.85
N SER A 27 -11.52 5.11 1.11
CA SER A 27 -12.50 6.12 1.56
C SER A 27 -12.16 6.67 2.94
N LEU A 28 -10.88 6.97 3.15
CA LEU A 28 -10.37 7.47 4.42
C LEU A 28 -10.89 8.87 4.73
N PRO A 29 -11.01 9.21 6.03
CA PRO A 29 -11.49 10.52 6.44
C PRO A 29 -10.50 11.64 6.11
N ASP A 30 -11.02 12.87 6.00
CA ASP A 30 -10.26 14.07 5.64
C ASP A 30 -9.07 14.38 6.57
N TRP A 31 -9.07 13.83 7.79
CA TRP A 31 -7.98 14.00 8.75
C TRP A 31 -6.81 13.05 8.55
N PHE A 32 -6.84 12.16 7.55
CA PHE A 32 -5.72 11.27 7.24
C PHE A 32 -4.41 12.06 7.11
N GLY A 33 -3.36 11.63 7.80
CA GLY A 33 -2.15 12.44 8.01
C GLY A 33 -1.14 12.47 6.85
N TYR A 34 -1.35 11.69 5.78
CA TYR A 34 -0.46 11.60 4.61
C TYR A 34 1.02 11.35 4.97
N ASN A 35 1.26 10.43 5.91
CA ASN A 35 2.60 10.05 6.38
C ASN A 35 2.61 8.59 6.85
N LEU A 36 3.79 8.06 7.20
CA LEU A 36 3.97 6.65 7.59
C LEU A 36 3.20 6.28 8.87
N ASP A 37 3.19 7.14 9.88
CA ASP A 37 2.47 6.88 11.13
C ASP A 37 0.96 6.78 10.88
N ALA A 38 0.42 7.70 10.09
CA ALA A 38 -0.99 7.67 9.68
C ALA A 38 -1.32 6.45 8.81
N LEU A 39 -0.39 6.02 7.95
CA LEU A 39 -0.56 4.80 7.15
C LEU A 39 -0.63 3.58 8.06
N TRP A 40 0.28 3.48 9.03
CA TRP A 40 0.30 2.40 10.02
C TRP A 40 -1.00 2.34 10.81
N ASP A 41 -1.51 3.47 11.31
CA ASP A 41 -2.80 3.53 12.01
C ASP A 41 -3.94 2.94 11.18
N MET A 42 -3.92 3.18 9.86
CA MET A 42 -4.96 2.68 8.96
C MET A 42 -4.81 1.18 8.68
N VAL A 43 -3.62 0.68 8.36
CA VAL A 43 -3.43 -0.75 8.05
C VAL A 43 -3.47 -1.65 9.30
N SER A 44 -3.13 -1.10 10.47
CA SER A 44 -3.16 -1.83 11.75
C SER A 44 -4.51 -1.78 12.46
N ALA A 45 -5.42 -0.86 12.13
CA ALA A 45 -6.72 -0.76 12.81
C ALA A 45 -7.83 -0.01 12.05
N GLY A 46 -7.51 0.79 11.03
CA GLY A 46 -8.44 1.73 10.41
C GLY A 46 -9.17 1.24 9.15
N ILE A 47 -8.65 0.24 8.45
CA ILE A 47 -9.28 -0.32 7.24
C ILE A 47 -10.02 -1.63 7.55
N GLU A 48 -11.01 -1.94 6.72
CA GLU A 48 -11.75 -3.20 6.81
C GLU A 48 -10.91 -4.39 6.33
N LEU A 49 -10.92 -5.48 7.12
CA LEU A 49 -10.35 -6.78 6.79
C LEU A 49 -11.47 -7.79 6.44
N PRO A 50 -11.20 -8.85 5.65
CA PRO A 50 -9.93 -9.15 5.01
C PRO A 50 -9.66 -8.28 3.78
N VAL A 51 -8.38 -7.97 3.54
CA VAL A 51 -7.91 -7.16 2.41
C VAL A 51 -6.70 -7.77 1.73
N THR A 52 -6.64 -7.63 0.40
CA THR A 52 -5.45 -7.89 -0.41
C THR A 52 -5.00 -6.60 -1.06
N ILE A 53 -3.77 -6.19 -0.80
CA ILE A 53 -3.12 -5.02 -1.40
C ILE A 53 -1.99 -5.49 -2.33
N THR A 54 -1.99 -4.99 -3.57
CA THR A 54 -0.94 -5.30 -4.55
C THR A 54 -0.30 -4.04 -5.08
N PHE A 55 1.03 -3.95 -4.97
CA PHE A 55 1.83 -2.92 -5.64
C PHE A 55 2.34 -3.46 -6.96
N SER A 56 1.94 -2.84 -8.07
CA SER A 56 2.25 -3.28 -9.42
C SER A 56 3.11 -2.28 -10.17
N HIS A 57 3.88 -2.77 -11.15
CA HIS A 57 4.71 -1.97 -12.05
C HIS A 57 5.75 -1.07 -11.35
N MET A 58 6.21 -1.44 -10.16
CA MET A 58 7.29 -0.71 -9.50
C MET A 58 8.62 -0.89 -10.27
N THR A 59 9.29 0.23 -10.55
CA THR A 59 10.70 0.22 -10.98
C THR A 59 11.62 -0.15 -9.80
N SER A 60 12.89 -0.45 -10.08
CA SER A 60 13.87 -0.74 -9.02
C SER A 60 14.13 0.50 -8.17
N GLU A 61 14.13 1.68 -8.77
CA GLU A 61 14.30 2.96 -8.11
C GLU A 61 13.10 3.28 -7.20
N GLN A 62 11.87 3.05 -7.67
CA GLN A 62 10.68 3.23 -6.83
C GLN A 62 10.64 2.25 -5.67
N ARG A 63 11.10 0.99 -5.84
CA ARG A 63 11.19 0.06 -4.70
C ARG A 63 12.11 0.56 -3.60
N ILE A 64 13.21 1.22 -3.96
CA ILE A 64 14.13 1.85 -2.99
C ILE A 64 13.48 3.09 -2.38
N GLN A 65 12.85 3.93 -3.20
CA GLN A 65 12.21 5.16 -2.74
C GLN A 65 11.05 4.89 -1.77
N PHE A 66 10.26 3.84 -2.00
CA PHE A 66 9.07 3.50 -1.21
C PHE A 66 9.33 2.36 -0.21
N SER A 67 10.58 2.09 0.15
CA SER A 67 10.95 1.00 1.06
C SER A 67 10.16 1.05 2.37
N ASP A 68 10.06 2.23 2.98
CA ASP A 68 9.41 2.37 4.29
C ASP A 68 7.90 2.09 4.22
N ILE A 69 7.25 2.41 3.09
CA ILE A 69 5.84 2.05 2.86
C ILE A 69 5.69 0.55 2.62
N ILE A 70 6.62 -0.06 1.90
CA ILE A 70 6.66 -1.51 1.69
C ILE A 70 6.81 -2.23 3.04
N ASP A 71 7.69 -1.74 3.90
CA ASP A 71 7.91 -2.30 5.23
C ASP A 71 6.65 -2.20 6.09
N VAL A 72 5.95 -1.05 6.10
CA VAL A 72 4.65 -0.90 6.77
C VAL A 72 3.60 -1.92 6.28
N MET A 73 3.56 -2.20 4.98
CA MET A 73 2.63 -3.20 4.43
C MET A 73 3.01 -4.63 4.81
N ASN A 74 4.30 -4.95 4.86
CA ASN A 74 4.78 -6.25 5.34
C ASN A 74 4.48 -6.44 6.84
N ASP A 75 4.73 -5.42 7.67
CA ASP A 75 4.44 -5.46 9.10
C ASP A 75 2.94 -5.67 9.37
N ALA A 76 2.08 -5.03 8.56
CA ALA A 76 0.63 -5.24 8.65
C ALA A 76 0.22 -6.67 8.25
N GLN A 77 0.84 -7.24 7.22
CA GLN A 77 0.65 -8.65 6.85
C GLN A 77 1.09 -9.59 7.96
N ASP A 78 2.25 -9.36 8.58
CA ASP A 78 2.74 -10.19 9.68
C ASP A 78 1.83 -10.11 10.92
N MET A 79 1.22 -8.95 11.17
CA MET A 79 0.28 -8.72 12.28
C MET A 79 -1.07 -9.44 12.07
N TRP A 80 -1.60 -9.42 10.85
CA TRP A 80 -2.95 -9.89 10.53
C TRP A 80 -2.99 -11.23 9.77
N GLU A 81 -1.84 -11.77 9.39
CA GLU A 81 -1.65 -13.02 8.67
C GLU A 81 -2.55 -13.12 7.43
N GLU A 82 -3.52 -14.05 7.44
CA GLU A 82 -4.39 -14.33 6.29
C GLU A 82 -5.45 -13.23 6.04
N GLU A 83 -5.65 -12.31 6.99
CA GLU A 83 -6.62 -11.22 6.87
C GLU A 83 -6.06 -10.00 6.15
N PHE A 84 -4.73 -9.82 6.11
CA PHE A 84 -4.07 -8.75 5.36
C PHE A 84 -3.00 -9.35 4.46
N ILE A 85 -3.25 -9.40 3.15
CA ILE A 85 -2.30 -9.93 2.19
C ILE A 85 -1.65 -8.78 1.44
N PHE A 86 -0.33 -8.69 1.47
CA PHE A 86 0.47 -7.77 0.68
C PHE A 86 1.30 -8.50 -0.36
N ALA A 87 1.20 -8.06 -1.62
CA ALA A 87 1.95 -8.60 -2.72
C ALA A 87 2.68 -7.49 -3.51
N LEU A 88 3.94 -7.75 -3.82
CA LEU A 88 4.71 -6.98 -4.80
C LEU A 88 4.67 -7.75 -6.12
N ASP A 89 4.03 -7.17 -7.14
CA ASP A 89 4.06 -7.74 -8.48
C ASP A 89 5.40 -7.41 -9.15
N ILE A 90 6.33 -8.36 -9.03
CA ILE A 90 7.64 -8.30 -9.66
C ILE A 90 7.54 -8.85 -11.09
N THR A 91 6.65 -8.31 -11.91
CA THR A 91 6.77 -8.52 -13.35
C THR A 91 8.12 -7.98 -13.77
N LYS A 92 9.05 -8.86 -14.16
CA LYS A 92 10.31 -8.47 -14.80
C LYS A 92 9.94 -7.52 -15.94
N SER A 93 10.22 -6.23 -15.77
CA SER A 93 10.26 -5.30 -16.88
C SER A 93 11.19 -5.94 -17.91
N SER A 94 10.60 -6.46 -18.98
CA SER A 94 11.38 -6.94 -20.10
C SER A 94 12.18 -5.75 -20.62
N ASN A 95 13.49 -5.97 -20.72
CA ASN A 95 14.50 -5.02 -21.19
C ASN A 95 14.07 -4.24 -22.44
#